data_AF-A0A2S9K302-F1
#
_entry.id   AF-A0A2S9K302-F1
#
_cell.length_a   1.000
_cell.length_b   1.000
_cell.length_c   1.000
_cell.angle_alpha   90.00
_cell.angle_beta   90.00
_cell.angle_gamma   90.00
#
_symmetry.space_group_name_H-M   'P 1'
#
loop_
_entity.id
_entity.type
_entity.pdbx_description
1 polymer ?
#
loop_
_entity_poly.entity_id
_entity_poly.type
_entity_poly.pdbx_seq_one_letter_code
_entity_poly.pdbx_strand_id
1 'polypeptide(L)'
;MSNPFITAITKPTKEEPVVEKKKVRESSDTIQTSFRTLVENHRKLRELAVRDGVTMNDIINDALRMYCDSRGVRLKMPHSS
;
A
#
# COMPACT_ATOMS: atom_id res chain seq x y z
N MET A 1 -60.53 -19.39 32.27
CA MET A 1 -59.16 -19.11 32.76
C MET A 1 -58.29 -18.81 31.55
N SER A 2 -57.94 -17.54 31.36
CA SER A 2 -57.10 -17.02 30.28
C SER A 2 -55.62 -17.11 30.69
N ASN A 3 -54.76 -17.74 29.88
CA ASN A 3 -53.32 -17.76 30.15
C ASN A 3 -52.66 -16.52 29.51
N PRO A 4 -51.88 -15.70 30.24
CA PRO A 4 -51.71 -14.28 29.94
C PRO A 4 -50.30 -13.92 29.47
N PHE A 5 -49.78 -14.51 28.39
CA PHE A 5 -48.53 -14.03 27.79
C PHE A 5 -48.56 -14.13 26.26
N ILE A 6 -49.39 -13.29 25.65
CA ILE A 6 -49.16 -12.81 24.29
C ILE A 6 -47.91 -11.92 24.34
N THR A 7 -46.92 -12.17 23.48
CA THR A 7 -46.28 -11.22 22.54
C THR A 7 -44.93 -11.82 22.10
N ALA A 8 -44.84 -12.32 20.88
CA ALA A 8 -44.49 -11.56 19.68
C ALA A 8 -42.97 -11.45 19.46
N ILE A 9 -42.51 -12.20 18.44
CA ILE A 9 -41.47 -11.83 17.47
C ILE A 9 -40.07 -11.59 18.05
N THR A 10 -39.33 -12.67 18.27
CA THR A 10 -37.86 -12.62 18.18
C THR A 10 -37.43 -13.01 16.77
N LYS A 11 -36.94 -12.01 16.03
CA LYS A 11 -36.41 -12.10 14.66
C LYS A 11 -35.35 -13.20 14.54
N PRO A 12 -35.16 -13.84 13.37
CA PRO A 12 -33.92 -14.55 13.11
C PRO A 12 -32.83 -13.48 12.96
N THR A 13 -32.00 -13.32 13.98
CA THR A 13 -30.76 -12.55 13.81
C THR A 13 -29.91 -13.34 12.82
N LYS A 14 -29.88 -12.88 11.56
CA LYS A 14 -28.88 -13.32 10.60
C LYS A 14 -27.53 -13.11 11.28
N GLU A 15 -26.81 -14.18 11.51
CA GLU A 15 -25.37 -14.10 11.74
C GLU A 15 -24.78 -13.51 10.45
N GLU A 16 -24.60 -12.19 10.45
CA GLU A 16 -23.70 -11.57 9.49
C GLU A 16 -22.34 -12.23 9.73
N PRO A 17 -21.64 -12.69 8.67
CA PRO A 17 -20.28 -13.16 8.86
C PRO A 17 -19.54 -11.99 9.48
N VAL A 18 -19.01 -12.18 10.69
CA VAL A 18 -18.04 -11.27 11.28
C VAL A 18 -16.91 -11.26 10.27
N VAL A 19 -16.93 -10.26 9.38
CA VAL A 19 -15.78 -9.90 8.58
C VAL A 19 -14.79 -9.48 9.65
N GLU A 20 -13.96 -10.43 10.08
CA GLU A 20 -12.73 -10.13 10.76
C GLU A 20 -12.08 -9.09 9.86
N LYS A 21 -12.18 -7.83 10.26
CA LYS A 21 -11.40 -6.75 9.71
C LYS A 21 -10.00 -7.19 10.02
N LYS A 22 -9.41 -7.92 9.07
CA LYS A 22 -8.02 -8.33 9.07
C LYS A 22 -7.30 -7.04 9.39
N LYS A 23 -6.82 -6.92 10.64
CA LYS A 23 -6.10 -5.73 11.09
C LYS A 23 -5.05 -5.54 10.02
N VAL A 24 -5.23 -4.53 9.18
CA VAL A 24 -4.22 -4.12 8.23
C VAL A 24 -3.11 -3.70 9.14
N ARG A 25 -2.14 -4.60 9.31
CA ARG A 25 -0.92 -4.32 10.03
C ARG A 25 -0.38 -3.11 9.27
N GLU A 26 -0.31 -1.96 9.92
CA GLU A 26 0.46 -0.81 9.44
C GLU A 26 1.92 -1.29 9.41
N SER A 27 2.26 -2.08 8.40
CA SER A 27 3.53 -2.76 8.30
C SER A 27 4.20 -2.26 7.03
N SER A 28 5.14 -1.36 7.28
CA SER A 28 6.08 -0.68 6.39
C SER A 28 5.55 0.60 5.73
N ASP A 29 6.28 1.69 5.91
CA ASP A 29 6.17 2.97 5.18
C ASP A 29 6.46 2.81 3.67
N THR A 30 6.46 1.58 3.16
CA THR A 30 6.90 1.22 1.82
C THR A 30 5.84 0.36 1.13
N ILE A 31 5.53 0.67 -0.12
CA ILE A 31 4.63 -0.12 -0.96
C ILE A 31 5.45 -0.70 -2.11
N GLN A 32 5.36 -2.01 -2.33
CA GLN A 32 5.96 -2.63 -3.50
C GLN A 32 5.17 -2.22 -4.75
N THR A 33 5.87 -1.61 -5.71
CA THR A 33 5.27 -1.16 -6.98
C THR A 33 6.04 -1.76 -8.15
N SER A 34 5.32 -2.23 -9.18
CA SER A 34 5.90 -2.64 -10.46
C SER A 34 5.51 -1.65 -11.55
N PHE A 35 6.44 -1.35 -12.45
CA PHE A 35 6.20 -0.52 -13.61
C PHE A 35 6.80 -1.17 -14.86
N ARG A 36 6.24 -0.85 -16.02
CA ARG A 36 6.79 -1.28 -17.31
C ARG A 36 7.63 -0.13 -17.88
N THR A 37 8.73 -0.48 -18.52
CA THR A 37 9.61 0.48 -19.22
C THR A 37 10.16 -0.15 -20.49
N LEU A 38 10.81 0.65 -21.32
CA LEU A 38 11.50 0.17 -22.51
C LEU A 38 12.72 -0.67 -22.12
N VAL A 39 13.01 -1.70 -22.92
CA VAL A 39 14.16 -2.59 -22.70
C VAL A 39 15.48 -1.80 -22.64
N GLU A 40 15.64 -0.81 -23.52
CA GLU A 40 16.82 0.05 -23.53
C GLU A 40 16.97 0.88 -22.25
N ASN A 41 15.87 1.42 -21.71
CA ASN A 41 15.88 2.18 -20.47
C ASN A 41 16.30 1.29 -19.30
N HIS A 42 15.76 0.07 -19.22
CA HIS A 42 16.15 -0.90 -18.21
C HIS A 42 17.65 -1.23 -18.30
N ARG A 43 18.18 -1.43 -19.51
CA ARG A 43 19.62 -1.70 -19.73
C ARG A 43 20.49 -0.53 -19.25
N LYS A 44 20.17 0.69 -19.67
CA LYS A 44 20.92 1.90 -19.28
C LYS A 44 20.87 2.14 -17.76
N LEU A 45 19.70 1.96 -17.13
CA LEU A 45 19.57 2.06 -15.68
C LEU A 45 20.41 1.02 -14.94
N ARG A 46 20.47 -0.22 -15.45
CA ARG A 46 21.32 -1.27 -14.88
C ARG A 46 22.81 -0.95 -15.01
N GLU A 47 23.24 -0.49 -16.19
CA GLU A 47 24.64 -0.07 -16.41
C GLU A 47 25.03 1.08 -15.46
N LEU A 48 24.13 2.05 -15.29
CA LEU A 48 24.32 3.19 -14.38
C LEU A 48 24.41 2.74 -12.92
N ALA A 49 23.49 1.88 -12.47
CA ALA A 49 23.46 1.32 -11.13
C ALA A 49 24.78 0.63 -10.77
N VAL A 50 25.31 -0.20 -11.68
CA VAL A 50 26.59 -0.90 -11.50
C VAL A 50 27.76 0.09 -11.44
N ARG A 51 27.78 1.08 -12.34
CA ARG A 51 28.84 2.10 -12.40
C ARG A 51 28.92 2.92 -11.12
N ASP A 52 27.76 3.31 -10.59
CA ASP A 52 27.66 4.23 -9.45
C ASP A 52 27.59 3.50 -8.09
N GLY A 53 27.58 2.16 -8.10
CA GLY A 53 27.54 1.33 -6.87
C GLY A 53 26.21 1.40 -6.11
N VAL A 54 25.13 1.74 -6.81
CA VAL A 54 23.77 1.90 -6.24
C VAL A 54 22.82 0.87 -6.84
N THR A 55 21.63 0.72 -6.26
CA THR A 55 20.59 -0.12 -6.86
C THR A 55 19.80 0.65 -7.92
N MET A 56 19.20 -0.07 -8.87
CA MET A 56 18.26 0.56 -9.81
C MET A 56 17.09 1.25 -9.07
N ASN A 57 16.69 0.71 -7.92
CA ASN A 57 15.61 1.27 -7.11
C ASN A 57 16.01 2.64 -6.54
N ASP A 58 17.27 2.82 -6.14
CA ASP A 58 17.77 4.11 -5.64
C ASP A 58 17.68 5.19 -6.74
N ILE A 59 18.13 4.86 -7.95
CA ILE A 59 18.04 5.76 -9.11
C ILE A 59 16.58 6.14 -9.41
N ILE A 60 15.66 5.16 -9.34
CA ILE A 60 14.23 5.41 -9.57
C ILE A 60 13.65 6.31 -8.48
N ASN A 61 14.00 6.07 -7.21
CA ASN A 61 13.54 6.90 -6.09
C ASN A 61 14.08 8.33 -6.16
N ASP A 62 15.33 8.51 -6.57
CA ASP A 62 15.92 9.83 -6.77
C ASP A 62 15.24 10.57 -7.93
N ALA A 63 15.00 9.89 -9.06
CA ALA A 63 14.27 10.47 -10.17
C ALA A 63 12.82 10.86 -9.79
N LEU A 64 12.14 10.02 -8.99
CA LEU A 64 10.81 10.32 -8.45
C LEU A 64 10.84 11.54 -7.53
N ARG A 65 11.82 11.63 -6.63
CA ARG A 65 12.01 12.80 -5.76
C ARG A 65 12.23 14.06 -6.59
N MET A 66 13.18 14.03 -7.52
CA MET A 66 13.48 15.18 -8.38
C MET A 66 12.26 15.64 -9.17
N TYR A 67 11.47 14.69 -9.70
CA TYR A 67 10.25 15.02 -10.43
C TYR A 67 9.18 15.63 -9.50
N CYS A 68 8.93 15.04 -8.35
CA CYS A 68 7.97 15.57 -7.38
C CYS A 68 8.39 16.97 -6.86
N ASP A 69 9.65 17.15 -6.51
CA ASP A 69 10.20 18.43 -6.07
C ASP A 69 10.08 19.50 -7.16
N SER A 70 10.33 19.16 -8.43
CA SER A 70 10.13 20.07 -9.57
C SER A 70 8.67 20.52 -9.76
N ARG A 71 7.72 19.81 -9.14
CA ARG A 71 6.28 20.12 -9.13
C ARG A 71 5.80 20.71 -7.80
N GLY A 72 6.70 20.96 -6.84
CA GLY A 72 6.36 21.46 -5.51
C GLY A 72 5.74 20.41 -4.59
N VAL A 73 5.83 19.12 -4.93
CA VAL A 73 5.35 18.00 -4.12
C VAL A 73 6.50 17.47 -3.28
N ARG A 74 6.50 17.74 -1.97
CA ARG A 74 7.52 17.22 -1.06
C ARG A 74 7.22 15.77 -0.67
N LEU A 75 8.07 14.84 -1.11
CA LEU A 75 8.02 13.45 -0.66
C LEU A 75 8.58 13.34 0.76
N LYS A 76 7.86 12.67 1.67
CA LYS A 76 8.38 12.33 3.00
C LYS A 76 9.49 11.30 2.83
N MET A 77 10.63 11.55 3.48
CA MET A 77 11.74 10.60 3.45
C MET A 77 11.52 9.51 4.49
N PRO A 78 11.81 8.24 4.17
CA PRO A 78 11.82 7.22 5.20
C PRO A 78 12.86 7.61 6.24
N HIS A 79 12.47 7.55 7.52
CA HIS A 79 13.44 7.69 8.59
C HIS A 79 14.46 6.56 8.45
N SER A 80 15.73 6.92 8.29
CA SER A 80 16.83 5.97 8.40
C SER A 80 16.85 5.44 9.82
N SER A 81 16.37 4.22 10.01
CA SER A 81 16.53 3.45 11.25
C SER A 81 17.98 3.01 11.44
#